data_AF-A0A258PZC1-F1
#
_entry.id   AF-A0A258PZC1-F1
#
_cell.length_a   1.000
_cell.length_b   1.000
_cell.length_c   1.000
_cell.angle_alpha   90.00
_cell.angle_beta   90.00
_cell.angle_gamma   90.00
#
_symmetry.space_group_name_H-M   'P 1'
#
loop_
_entity.id
_entity.type
_entity.pdbx_description
1 polymer ?
#
loop_
_entity_poly.entity_id
_entity_poly.type
_entity_poly.pdbx_seq_one_letter_code
_entity_poly.pdbx_strand_id
1 'polypeptide(L)'
;EMDVQVAIHSDTLNESGFVETTIGAFKDRTIHTFHTEGAGGGHAPDIIKAAGYANVLPSSTNPTRPFTVNTIDEHLDMLMVCHHLDPSIAEDIAFAESRIRRETIAAEDILHDLGAFSMMSSDSQAMGRVGEVIIRTWQTAHKMKVQRGPLKEDSERNDNFRIKRYIAKYTINPALTHGIAHTVGSIEVGKMADLVIWRPAFFGVKPSTIIKGGMIAAAAMGDPNASIPTPQPVHYRPMFGSYAGGLKTAVTFVSQAALSNPDIAALGLQKPLVAISGTRHVKKKDMIHNGWMPTIDVDPETYRVLADGMDLVCEPATVLPMAQRYFLF
;
A
#
# COMPACT_ATOMS: atom_id res chain seq x y z
N GLU A 1 -15.38 14.56 15.43
CA GLU A 1 -15.12 16.01 15.37
C GLU A 1 -14.62 16.42 14.00
N MET A 2 -13.38 16.10 13.62
CA MET A 2 -12.78 16.62 12.38
C MET A 2 -13.05 15.80 11.10
N ASP A 3 -13.67 14.62 11.22
CA ASP A 3 -13.88 13.64 10.14
C ASP A 3 -12.61 13.31 9.32
N VAL A 4 -11.47 13.23 10.02
CA VAL A 4 -10.18 12.83 9.45
C VAL A 4 -9.84 11.38 9.80
N GLN A 5 -9.05 10.74 8.93
CA GLN A 5 -8.49 9.42 9.22
C GLN A 5 -7.28 9.54 10.14
N VAL A 6 -7.08 8.53 10.98
CA VAL A 6 -5.87 8.36 11.79
C VAL A 6 -5.15 7.13 11.28
N ALA A 7 -3.89 7.32 10.86
CA ALA A 7 -2.98 6.22 10.58
C ALA A 7 -2.09 5.98 11.82
N ILE A 8 -1.83 4.72 12.15
CA ILE A 8 -1.03 4.34 13.32
C ILE A 8 0.11 3.40 12.93
N HIS A 9 1.29 3.72 13.46
CA HIS A 9 2.41 2.83 13.70
C HIS A 9 2.42 2.59 15.22
N SER A 10 2.19 1.36 15.67
CA SER A 10 1.95 1.08 17.10
C SER A 10 3.25 0.83 17.86
N ASP A 11 3.14 0.65 19.18
CA ASP A 11 4.26 0.47 20.10
C ASP A 11 4.93 -0.89 19.90
N THR A 12 6.02 -0.93 19.14
CA THR A 12 6.77 -2.18 18.90
C THR A 12 7.31 -2.77 20.20
N LEU A 13 7.73 -1.91 21.13
CA LEU A 13 8.38 -2.31 22.37
C LEU A 13 7.40 -2.90 23.38
N ASN A 14 6.09 -2.74 23.13
CA ASN A 14 5.04 -3.06 24.08
C ASN A 14 5.25 -2.35 25.43
N GLU A 15 5.87 -1.17 25.42
CA GLU A 15 6.23 -0.40 26.61
C GLU A 15 5.00 -0.01 27.43
N SER A 16 3.96 0.48 26.74
CA SER A 16 2.71 0.90 27.37
C SER A 16 1.62 -0.18 27.36
N GLY A 17 1.94 -1.37 26.86
CA GLY A 17 1.05 -2.52 26.74
C GLY A 17 1.17 -3.25 25.40
N PHE A 18 0.63 -4.46 25.36
CA PHE A 18 0.61 -5.31 24.16
C PHE A 18 -0.48 -4.90 23.16
N VAL A 19 -0.56 -5.62 22.04
CA VAL A 19 -1.47 -5.32 20.92
C VAL A 19 -2.94 -5.23 21.35
N GLU A 20 -3.38 -6.06 22.29
CA GLU A 20 -4.73 -6.06 22.85
C GLU A 20 -5.06 -4.79 23.62
N THR A 21 -4.07 -4.19 24.29
CA THR A 21 -4.22 -2.91 25.01
C THR A 21 -4.44 -1.78 24.00
N THR A 22 -3.64 -1.74 22.93
CA THR A 22 -3.78 -0.76 21.86
C THR A 22 -5.12 -0.92 21.12
N ILE A 23 -5.51 -2.16 20.81
CA ILE A 23 -6.81 -2.46 20.19
C ILE A 23 -7.96 -2.04 21.10
N GLY A 24 -7.88 -2.34 22.40
CA GLY A 24 -8.85 -1.89 23.40
C GLY A 24 -8.93 -0.36 23.48
N ALA A 25 -7.80 0.34 23.34
CA ALA A 25 -7.72 1.80 23.33
C ALA A 25 -8.40 2.42 22.09
N PHE A 26 -8.50 1.69 20.97
CA PHE A 26 -9.25 2.16 19.80
C PHE A 26 -10.73 2.37 20.14
N LYS A 27 -11.30 1.60 21.07
CA LYS A 27 -12.74 1.68 21.45
C LYS A 27 -13.64 1.64 20.22
N ASP A 28 -13.39 0.70 19.31
CA ASP A 28 -14.08 0.48 18.03
C ASP A 28 -14.10 1.65 17.03
N ARG A 29 -13.34 2.72 17.31
CA ARG A 29 -13.16 3.83 16.37
C ARG A 29 -12.37 3.34 15.16
N THR A 30 -12.76 3.81 13.98
CA THR A 30 -12.08 3.47 12.73
C THR A 30 -10.61 3.89 12.78
N ILE A 31 -9.70 3.00 12.40
CA ILE A 31 -8.28 3.34 12.37
C ILE A 31 -7.61 2.64 11.21
N HIS A 32 -6.66 3.31 10.59
CA HIS A 32 -5.81 2.75 9.56
C HIS A 32 -4.51 2.29 10.21
N THR A 33 -4.26 0.99 10.21
CA THR A 33 -2.97 0.44 10.65
C THR A 33 -2.00 0.44 9.47
N PHE A 34 -0.89 1.18 9.59
CA PHE A 34 0.19 1.10 8.62
C PHE A 34 0.98 -0.20 8.80
N HIS A 35 1.62 -0.66 7.71
CA HIS A 35 2.51 -1.84 7.66
C HIS A 35 2.11 -2.94 8.65
N THR A 36 0.84 -3.39 8.54
CA THR A 36 0.16 -4.15 9.61
C THR A 36 0.80 -5.51 9.90
N GLU A 37 1.62 -6.04 8.99
CA GLU A 37 2.42 -7.24 9.26
C GLU A 37 3.48 -7.02 10.34
N GLY A 38 4.03 -5.80 10.44
CA GLY A 38 4.88 -5.38 11.55
C GLY A 38 6.36 -5.18 11.25
N ALA A 39 6.89 -5.56 10.08
CA ALA A 39 8.29 -5.28 9.72
C ALA A 39 8.57 -3.76 9.66
N GLY A 40 7.63 -2.98 9.09
CA GLY A 40 7.65 -1.51 9.12
C GLY A 40 7.38 -0.91 10.51
N GLY A 41 6.97 -1.74 11.47
CA GLY A 41 6.86 -1.46 12.90
C GLY A 41 5.45 -1.63 13.45
N GLY A 42 5.38 -1.86 14.75
CA GLY A 42 4.16 -2.24 15.47
C GLY A 42 4.43 -3.34 16.48
N HIS A 43 3.46 -3.60 17.36
CA HIS A 43 3.58 -4.57 18.46
C HIS A 43 4.24 -5.87 18.00
N ALA A 44 5.41 -6.17 18.55
CA ALA A 44 6.14 -7.40 18.23
C ALA A 44 5.66 -8.53 19.17
N PRO A 45 5.36 -9.73 18.64
CA PRO A 45 5.39 -10.14 17.22
C PRO A 45 4.04 -10.03 16.48
N ASP A 46 2.98 -9.55 17.14
CA ASP A 46 1.61 -9.93 16.78
C ASP A 46 0.68 -8.78 16.34
N ILE A 47 1.23 -7.63 15.93
CA ILE A 47 0.45 -6.53 15.33
C ILE A 47 -0.42 -6.97 14.13
N ILE A 48 -0.02 -8.03 13.42
CA ILE A 48 -0.77 -8.60 12.30
C ILE A 48 -2.20 -9.03 12.68
N LYS A 49 -2.45 -9.31 13.97
CA LYS A 49 -3.78 -9.58 14.52
C LYS A 49 -4.79 -8.46 14.22
N ALA A 50 -4.33 -7.20 14.14
CA ALA A 50 -5.17 -6.06 13.85
C ALA A 50 -5.94 -6.19 12.50
N ALA A 51 -5.41 -6.96 11.54
CA ALA A 51 -6.08 -7.21 10.28
C ALA A 51 -7.42 -7.98 10.42
N GLY A 52 -7.66 -8.67 11.55
CA GLY A 52 -8.92 -9.37 11.84
C GLY A 52 -10.07 -8.47 12.32
N TYR A 53 -9.80 -7.21 12.69
CA TYR A 53 -10.78 -6.36 13.39
C TYR A 53 -11.65 -5.53 12.44
N ALA A 54 -12.93 -5.39 12.77
CA ALA A 54 -13.92 -4.72 11.93
C ALA A 54 -13.70 -3.21 11.77
N ASN A 55 -13.15 -2.56 12.80
CA ASN A 55 -12.83 -1.13 12.81
C ASN A 55 -11.44 -0.80 12.26
N VAL A 56 -10.63 -1.81 11.94
CA VAL A 56 -9.27 -1.61 11.41
C VAL A 56 -9.28 -1.65 9.89
N LEU A 57 -8.56 -0.73 9.27
CA LEU A 57 -8.33 -0.63 7.83
C LEU A 57 -6.86 -0.98 7.55
N PRO A 58 -6.51 -2.26 7.38
CA PRO A 58 -5.12 -2.70 7.35
C PRO A 58 -4.47 -2.44 5.99
N SER A 59 -3.22 -1.97 6.03
CA SER A 59 -2.37 -1.78 4.87
C SER A 59 -1.00 -2.40 5.06
N SER A 60 -0.38 -2.78 3.95
CA SER A 60 1.03 -3.16 3.90
C SER A 60 1.86 -2.09 3.24
N THR A 61 3.11 -1.97 3.67
CA THR A 61 4.14 -1.25 2.92
C THR A 61 4.86 -2.24 2.01
N ASN A 62 5.62 -1.73 1.03
CA ASN A 62 5.98 -2.55 -0.11
C ASN A 62 7.29 -3.35 -0.06
N PRO A 63 8.26 -3.14 0.87
CA PRO A 63 9.48 -3.95 0.85
C PRO A 63 9.27 -5.43 1.19
N THR A 64 8.32 -5.75 2.07
CA THR A 64 8.00 -7.15 2.40
C THR A 64 7.29 -7.89 1.26
N ARG A 65 6.92 -7.18 0.17
CA ARG A 65 5.95 -7.65 -0.82
C ARG A 65 6.60 -8.11 -2.13
N PRO A 66 6.34 -9.32 -2.59
CA PRO A 66 6.01 -10.49 -1.78
C PRO A 66 7.21 -11.00 -0.99
N PHE A 67 6.99 -12.07 -0.23
CA PHE A 67 8.07 -12.81 0.41
C PHE A 67 9.02 -13.44 -0.63
N THR A 68 10.29 -13.05 -0.61
CA THR A 68 11.35 -13.58 -1.47
C THR A 68 12.56 -14.03 -0.67
N VAL A 69 13.49 -14.74 -1.32
CA VAL A 69 14.69 -15.26 -0.67
C VAL A 69 15.60 -14.17 -0.07
N ASN A 70 15.56 -12.94 -0.60
CA ASN A 70 16.36 -11.82 -0.10
C ASN A 70 15.58 -10.89 0.84
N THR A 71 14.29 -11.17 1.10
CA THR A 71 13.44 -10.25 1.86
C THR A 71 13.97 -10.04 3.28
N ILE A 72 14.36 -11.11 3.98
CA ILE A 72 14.80 -11.02 5.38
C ILE A 72 16.10 -10.20 5.51
N ASP A 73 17.12 -10.59 4.74
CA ASP A 73 18.44 -9.97 4.80
C ASP A 73 18.37 -8.47 4.46
N GLU A 74 17.58 -8.09 3.44
CA GLU A 74 17.38 -6.69 3.07
C GLU A 74 16.74 -5.85 4.19
N HIS A 75 15.82 -6.44 4.96
CA HIS A 75 15.05 -5.68 5.96
C HIS A 75 15.85 -5.43 7.23
N LEU A 76 16.75 -6.33 7.61
CA LEU A 76 17.59 -6.15 8.80
C LEU A 76 18.44 -4.88 8.64
N ASP A 77 19.19 -4.77 7.55
CA ASP A 77 20.03 -3.60 7.26
C ASP A 77 19.21 -2.32 7.12
N MET A 78 18.06 -2.39 6.45
CA MET A 78 17.17 -1.25 6.25
C MET A 78 16.61 -0.72 7.58
N LEU A 79 16.21 -1.61 8.49
CA LEU A 79 15.68 -1.25 9.79
C LEU A 79 16.74 -0.57 10.65
N MET A 80 17.96 -1.12 10.67
CA MET A 80 19.09 -0.54 11.39
C MET A 80 19.34 0.92 10.97
N VAL A 81 19.32 1.21 9.67
CA VAL A 81 19.50 2.57 9.15
C VAL A 81 18.30 3.47 9.46
N CYS A 82 17.07 3.03 9.18
CA CYS A 82 15.89 3.88 9.34
C CYS A 82 15.61 4.27 10.80
N HIS A 83 15.96 3.41 11.75
CA HIS A 83 15.76 3.65 13.17
C HIS A 83 17.01 4.14 13.91
N HIS A 84 18.10 4.45 13.19
CA HIS A 84 19.36 4.94 13.76
C HIS A 84 19.92 4.00 14.84
N LEU A 85 19.87 2.70 14.58
CA LEU A 85 20.34 1.67 15.50
C LEU A 85 21.84 1.39 15.30
N ASP A 86 22.50 0.96 16.37
CA ASP A 86 23.94 0.64 16.37
C ASP A 86 24.14 -0.88 16.35
N PRO A 87 24.80 -1.45 15.32
CA PRO A 87 25.08 -2.88 15.25
C PRO A 87 26.06 -3.37 16.32
N SER A 88 26.66 -2.47 17.11
CA SER A 88 27.47 -2.81 18.27
C SER A 88 26.67 -2.96 19.57
N ILE A 89 25.39 -2.56 19.58
CA ILE A 89 24.48 -2.69 20.73
C ILE A 89 23.63 -3.94 20.54
N ALA A 90 23.69 -4.87 21.51
CA ALA A 90 22.99 -6.15 21.41
C ALA A 90 21.46 -6.00 21.43
N GLU A 91 20.96 -5.04 22.22
CA GLU A 91 19.55 -4.71 22.32
C GLU A 91 18.98 -4.15 21.01
N ASP A 92 19.79 -3.39 20.26
CA ASP A 92 19.41 -2.85 18.96
C ASP A 92 19.27 -3.95 17.90
N ILE A 93 20.20 -4.93 17.90
CA ILE A 93 20.09 -6.13 17.06
C ILE A 93 18.86 -6.95 17.45
N ALA A 94 18.68 -7.21 18.75
CA ALA A 94 17.53 -7.99 19.23
C ALA A 94 16.19 -7.30 18.87
N PHE A 95 16.13 -5.98 18.96
CA PHE A 95 14.98 -5.19 18.52
C PHE A 95 14.75 -5.34 17.01
N ALA A 96 15.79 -5.23 16.18
CA ALA A 96 15.67 -5.39 14.73
C ALA A 96 15.21 -6.81 14.35
N GLU A 97 15.81 -7.85 14.94
CA GLU A 97 15.44 -9.25 14.73
C GLU A 97 14.02 -9.54 15.19
N SER A 98 13.56 -8.94 16.30
CA SER A 98 12.18 -9.11 16.77
C SER A 98 11.13 -8.58 15.77
N ARG A 99 11.50 -7.62 14.92
CA ARG A 99 10.63 -7.01 13.91
C ARG A 99 10.63 -7.74 12.57
N ILE A 100 11.75 -8.32 12.17
CA ILE A 100 11.89 -8.97 10.86
C ILE A 100 11.65 -10.47 11.00
N ARG A 101 10.40 -10.88 10.82
CA ARG A 101 9.95 -12.27 11.04
C ARG A 101 9.53 -12.90 9.72
N ARG A 102 10.10 -14.06 9.43
CA ARG A 102 9.79 -14.81 8.20
C ARG A 102 8.33 -15.24 8.17
N GLU A 103 7.81 -15.66 9.31
CA GLU A 103 6.51 -16.25 9.50
C GLU A 103 5.40 -15.23 9.22
N THR A 104 5.49 -14.02 9.78
CA THR A 104 4.48 -12.97 9.55
C THR A 104 4.58 -12.38 8.14
N ILE A 105 5.76 -12.25 7.55
CA ILE A 105 5.94 -11.83 6.14
C ILE A 105 5.31 -12.85 5.18
N ALA A 106 5.48 -14.16 5.44
CA ALA A 106 4.86 -15.22 4.67
C ALA A 106 3.32 -15.25 4.85
N ALA A 107 2.83 -15.02 6.07
CA ALA A 107 1.41 -14.91 6.34
C ALA A 107 0.77 -13.69 5.64
N GLU A 108 1.47 -12.56 5.60
CA GLU A 108 1.02 -11.33 4.94
C GLU A 108 0.73 -11.55 3.44
N ASP A 109 1.52 -12.38 2.74
CA ASP A 109 1.25 -12.78 1.35
C ASP A 109 -0.13 -13.45 1.20
N ILE A 110 -0.44 -14.40 2.07
CA ILE A 110 -1.69 -15.18 2.04
C ILE A 110 -2.87 -14.32 2.49
N LEU A 111 -2.69 -13.49 3.52
CA LEU A 111 -3.71 -12.56 4.01
C LEU A 111 -4.05 -11.51 2.94
N HIS A 112 -3.11 -11.10 2.09
CA HIS A 112 -3.41 -10.30 0.91
C HIS A 112 -4.26 -11.06 -0.10
N ASP A 113 -3.91 -12.31 -0.42
CA ASP A 113 -4.61 -13.12 -1.43
C ASP A 113 -6.04 -13.44 -1.00
N LEU A 114 -6.26 -13.65 0.30
CA LEU A 114 -7.57 -13.92 0.90
C LEU A 114 -8.36 -12.64 1.23
N GLY A 115 -7.76 -11.46 1.11
CA GLY A 115 -8.44 -10.18 1.29
C GLY A 115 -8.63 -9.75 2.75
N ALA A 116 -7.77 -10.21 3.66
CA ALA A 116 -7.67 -9.67 5.02
C ALA A 116 -6.82 -8.38 5.07
N PHE A 117 -5.84 -8.23 4.20
CA PHE A 117 -5.18 -6.92 4.00
C PHE A 117 -5.86 -6.14 2.88
N SER A 118 -6.24 -4.90 3.15
CA SER A 118 -7.12 -4.14 2.26
C SER A 118 -6.39 -3.15 1.36
N MET A 119 -5.16 -2.78 1.70
CA MET A 119 -4.42 -1.73 1.02
C MET A 119 -2.93 -2.04 0.86
N MET A 120 -2.32 -1.42 -0.14
CA MET A 120 -0.88 -1.38 -0.40
C MET A 120 -0.42 0.07 -0.41
N SER A 121 0.69 0.37 0.25
CA SER A 121 1.36 1.67 0.30
C SER A 121 2.87 1.49 0.07
N SER A 122 3.61 2.60 -0.05
CA SER A 122 5.06 2.54 -0.26
C SER A 122 5.85 2.47 1.03
N ASP A 123 5.63 3.44 1.93
CA ASP A 123 6.57 3.91 2.97
C ASP A 123 7.80 4.65 2.43
N SER A 124 7.55 5.63 1.57
CA SER A 124 8.59 6.18 0.69
C SER A 124 9.78 6.74 1.47
N GLN A 125 10.97 6.15 1.24
CA GLN A 125 12.25 6.54 1.87
C GLN A 125 12.33 6.34 3.39
N ALA A 126 11.38 5.62 3.98
CA ALA A 126 11.34 5.30 5.40
C ALA A 126 10.93 3.82 5.56
N MET A 127 11.77 2.91 5.09
CA MET A 127 11.44 1.49 4.91
C MET A 127 10.46 1.21 3.76
N GLY A 128 10.66 1.85 2.60
CA GLY A 128 9.74 1.68 1.48
C GLY A 128 10.10 2.42 0.18
N ARG A 129 9.48 1.96 -0.92
CA ARG A 129 9.87 2.33 -2.30
C ARG A 129 8.74 3.00 -3.06
N VAL A 130 8.78 4.32 -3.25
CA VAL A 130 7.68 5.09 -3.87
C VAL A 130 7.27 4.58 -5.25
N GLY A 131 8.23 4.13 -6.07
CA GLY A 131 7.99 3.66 -7.44
C GLY A 131 7.42 2.25 -7.54
N GLU A 132 7.23 1.53 -6.42
CA GLU A 132 7.00 0.09 -6.43
C GLU A 132 5.66 -0.36 -5.82
N VAL A 133 4.76 0.55 -5.45
CA VAL A 133 3.44 0.17 -4.91
C VAL A 133 2.67 -0.73 -5.89
N ILE A 134 2.60 -0.31 -7.16
CA ILE A 134 1.86 -1.04 -8.19
C ILE A 134 2.56 -2.36 -8.52
N ILE A 135 3.88 -2.34 -8.73
CA ILE A 135 4.62 -3.52 -9.16
C ILE A 135 4.59 -4.63 -8.11
N ARG A 136 4.77 -4.27 -6.84
CA ARG A 136 4.79 -5.20 -5.71
C ARG A 136 3.42 -5.83 -5.49
N THR A 137 2.35 -5.05 -5.70
CA THR A 137 0.97 -5.58 -5.69
C THR A 137 0.79 -6.73 -6.69
N TRP A 138 1.25 -6.54 -7.94
CA TRP A 138 1.09 -7.55 -8.99
C TRP A 138 2.06 -8.72 -8.85
N GLN A 139 3.27 -8.49 -8.32
CA GLN A 139 4.20 -9.57 -7.96
C GLN A 139 3.64 -10.47 -6.86
N THR A 140 2.99 -9.90 -5.83
CA THR A 140 2.29 -10.67 -4.81
C THR A 140 1.12 -11.46 -5.38
N ALA A 141 0.26 -10.83 -6.20
CA ALA A 141 -0.83 -11.54 -6.87
C ALA A 141 -0.33 -12.72 -7.72
N HIS A 142 0.77 -12.51 -8.45
CA HIS A 142 1.42 -13.56 -9.24
C HIS A 142 1.94 -14.70 -8.37
N LYS A 143 2.73 -14.40 -7.33
CA LYS A 143 3.29 -15.43 -6.43
C LYS A 143 2.17 -16.28 -5.83
N MET A 144 1.10 -15.64 -5.37
CA MET A 144 -0.04 -16.33 -4.78
C MET A 144 -0.78 -17.21 -5.78
N LYS A 145 -0.92 -16.77 -7.03
CA LYS A 145 -1.43 -17.66 -8.09
C LYS A 145 -0.53 -18.87 -8.32
N VAL A 146 0.79 -18.67 -8.39
CA VAL A 146 1.75 -19.76 -8.65
C VAL A 146 1.73 -20.79 -7.53
N GLN A 147 1.68 -20.36 -6.27
CA GLN A 147 1.75 -21.25 -5.11
C GLN A 147 0.39 -21.83 -4.69
N ARG A 148 -0.71 -21.09 -4.88
CA ARG A 148 -2.05 -21.45 -4.37
C ARG A 148 -3.07 -21.75 -5.46
N GLY A 149 -2.73 -21.54 -6.73
CA GLY A 149 -3.65 -21.70 -7.85
C GLY A 149 -4.65 -20.54 -7.99
N PRO A 150 -5.69 -20.72 -8.83
CA PRO A 150 -6.80 -19.76 -8.97
C PRO A 150 -7.54 -19.55 -7.64
N LEU A 151 -8.10 -18.36 -7.41
CA LEU A 151 -9.02 -18.16 -6.28
C LEU A 151 -10.33 -18.94 -6.50
N LYS A 152 -11.08 -19.19 -5.43
CA LYS A 152 -12.39 -19.85 -5.50
C LYS A 152 -13.38 -19.08 -6.39
N GLU A 153 -13.27 -17.76 -6.40
CA GLU A 153 -14.13 -16.84 -7.15
C GLU A 153 -13.62 -16.58 -8.58
N ASP A 154 -12.41 -17.03 -8.92
CA ASP A 154 -11.89 -16.98 -10.28
C ASP A 154 -12.56 -18.04 -11.16
N SER A 155 -12.38 -17.91 -12.48
CA SER A 155 -12.85 -18.90 -13.45
C SER A 155 -11.66 -19.64 -14.07
N GLU A 156 -11.92 -20.78 -14.70
CA GLU A 156 -10.87 -21.53 -15.42
C GLU A 156 -10.20 -20.72 -16.55
N ARG A 157 -10.84 -19.65 -17.03
CA ARG A 157 -10.37 -18.85 -18.18
C ARG A 157 -9.61 -17.59 -17.80
N ASN A 158 -9.70 -17.11 -16.56
CA ASN A 158 -9.13 -15.83 -16.15
C ASN A 158 -9.02 -15.69 -14.64
N ASP A 159 -8.16 -14.76 -14.22
CA ASP A 159 -7.92 -14.39 -12.83
C ASP A 159 -8.65 -13.09 -12.45
N ASN A 160 -9.81 -12.80 -13.04
CA ASN A 160 -10.43 -11.48 -12.93
C ASN A 160 -10.79 -11.11 -11.49
N PHE A 161 -11.16 -12.07 -10.65
CA PHE A 161 -11.49 -11.78 -9.27
C PHE A 161 -10.23 -11.45 -8.47
N ARG A 162 -9.14 -12.22 -8.65
CA ARG A 162 -7.83 -11.86 -8.09
C ARG A 162 -7.38 -10.49 -8.58
N ILE A 163 -7.49 -10.20 -9.88
CA ILE A 163 -7.13 -8.90 -10.45
C ILE A 163 -7.92 -7.76 -9.78
N LYS A 164 -9.24 -7.92 -9.64
CA LYS A 164 -10.10 -6.93 -8.96
C LYS A 164 -9.75 -6.77 -7.48
N ARG A 165 -9.48 -7.87 -6.78
CA ARG A 165 -9.04 -7.85 -5.38
C ARG A 165 -7.76 -7.05 -5.20
N TYR A 166 -6.76 -7.27 -6.06
CA TYR A 166 -5.46 -6.64 -5.95
C TYR A 166 -5.42 -5.19 -6.45
N ILE A 167 -6.09 -4.86 -7.56
CA ILE A 167 -6.14 -3.46 -8.03
C ILE A 167 -6.83 -2.54 -7.02
N ALA A 168 -7.82 -3.04 -6.29
CA ALA A 168 -8.51 -2.28 -5.25
C ALA A 168 -7.56 -1.82 -4.13
N LYS A 169 -6.49 -2.57 -3.86
CA LYS A 169 -5.54 -2.31 -2.76
C LYS A 169 -4.74 -1.02 -2.92
N TYR A 170 -4.50 -0.55 -4.15
CA TYR A 170 -3.77 0.69 -4.41
C TYR A 170 -4.61 1.76 -5.14
N THR A 171 -5.92 1.50 -5.32
CA THR A 171 -6.83 2.44 -6.00
C THR A 171 -7.96 2.86 -5.06
N ILE A 172 -9.05 2.07 -5.00
CA ILE A 172 -10.28 2.49 -4.32
C ILE A 172 -10.19 2.35 -2.79
N ASN A 173 -9.51 1.34 -2.26
CA ASN A 173 -9.46 1.12 -0.82
C ASN A 173 -8.67 2.22 -0.07
N PRO A 174 -7.48 2.66 -0.54
CA PRO A 174 -6.84 3.85 0.03
C PRO A 174 -7.73 5.10 -0.07
N ALA A 175 -8.44 5.27 -1.19
CA ALA A 175 -9.33 6.42 -1.36
C ALA A 175 -10.52 6.40 -0.38
N LEU A 176 -11.10 5.24 -0.11
CA LEU A 176 -12.15 5.05 0.90
C LEU A 176 -11.62 5.34 2.31
N THR A 177 -10.47 4.75 2.66
CA THR A 177 -9.83 4.92 3.96
C THR A 177 -9.55 6.38 4.29
N HIS A 178 -9.09 7.16 3.31
CA HIS A 178 -8.75 8.56 3.50
C HIS A 178 -9.88 9.54 3.16
N GLY A 179 -11.09 9.05 2.86
CA GLY A 179 -12.26 9.91 2.64
C GLY A 179 -12.22 10.73 1.35
N ILE A 180 -11.51 10.23 0.33
CA ILE A 180 -11.32 10.88 -0.97
C ILE A 180 -11.93 10.09 -2.15
N ALA A 181 -12.62 8.98 -1.86
CA ALA A 181 -13.22 8.09 -2.87
C ALA A 181 -14.30 8.76 -3.73
N HIS A 182 -14.88 9.88 -3.27
CA HIS A 182 -15.81 10.68 -4.07
C HIS A 182 -15.11 11.45 -5.20
N THR A 183 -13.78 11.63 -5.13
CA THR A 183 -12.99 12.36 -6.13
C THR A 183 -12.10 11.44 -6.96
N VAL A 184 -11.46 10.43 -6.36
CA VAL A 184 -10.45 9.57 -7.02
C VAL A 184 -10.62 8.09 -6.65
N GLY A 185 -9.72 7.24 -7.15
CA GLY A 185 -9.58 5.84 -6.71
C GLY A 185 -10.24 4.81 -7.63
N SER A 186 -10.96 5.21 -8.66
CA SER A 186 -11.57 4.30 -9.63
C SER A 186 -11.97 5.02 -10.92
N ILE A 187 -12.20 4.23 -11.96
CA ILE A 187 -12.75 4.73 -13.24
C ILE A 187 -14.27 4.66 -13.16
N GLU A 188 -14.88 5.72 -12.64
CA GLU A 188 -16.32 5.87 -12.48
C GLU A 188 -16.76 7.27 -12.93
N VAL A 189 -17.95 7.36 -13.52
CA VAL A 189 -18.50 8.67 -13.95
C VAL A 189 -18.67 9.58 -12.74
N GLY A 190 -18.25 10.84 -12.89
CA GLY A 190 -18.30 11.86 -11.83
C GLY A 190 -17.00 11.99 -11.02
N LYS A 191 -16.07 11.02 -11.12
CA LYS A 191 -14.74 11.13 -10.51
C LYS A 191 -13.76 11.89 -11.41
N MET A 192 -12.68 12.38 -10.81
CA MET A 192 -11.60 13.04 -11.52
C MET A 192 -10.94 12.09 -12.53
N ALA A 193 -10.64 12.61 -13.73
CA ALA A 193 -9.99 11.87 -14.81
C ALA A 193 -8.48 11.68 -14.56
N ASP A 194 -8.16 10.98 -13.48
CA ASP A 194 -6.82 10.50 -13.15
C ASP A 194 -6.66 9.08 -13.68
N LEU A 195 -6.00 8.95 -14.83
CA LEU A 195 -5.93 7.71 -15.58
C LEU A 195 -4.49 7.36 -15.91
N VAL A 196 -4.18 6.06 -15.91
CA VAL A 196 -2.87 5.57 -16.32
C VAL A 196 -3.05 4.58 -17.46
N ILE A 197 -2.36 4.86 -18.56
CA ILE A 197 -2.42 4.04 -19.77
C ILE A 197 -1.23 3.09 -19.79
N TRP A 198 -1.52 1.80 -19.99
CA TRP A 198 -0.53 0.74 -20.01
C TRP A 198 -0.53 0.03 -21.35
N ARG A 199 0.65 -0.28 -21.87
CA ARG A 199 0.80 -1.37 -22.84
C ARG A 199 0.74 -2.68 -22.05
N PRO A 200 -0.01 -3.71 -22.49
CA PRO A 200 -0.13 -4.97 -21.74
C PRO A 200 1.22 -5.58 -21.33
N ALA A 201 2.22 -5.56 -22.23
CA ALA A 201 3.56 -6.08 -21.96
C ALA A 201 4.32 -5.35 -20.84
N PHE A 202 3.90 -4.14 -20.47
CA PHE A 202 4.50 -3.30 -19.43
C PHE A 202 3.55 -3.02 -18.25
N PHE A 203 2.39 -3.68 -18.21
CA PHE A 203 1.39 -3.47 -17.18
C PHE A 203 1.99 -3.66 -15.79
N GLY A 204 1.74 -2.70 -14.90
CA GLY A 204 2.25 -2.66 -13.54
C GLY A 204 3.74 -2.38 -13.38
N VAL A 205 4.50 -2.21 -14.47
CA VAL A 205 5.94 -1.91 -14.46
C VAL A 205 6.21 -0.46 -14.86
N LYS A 206 5.95 -0.12 -16.14
CA LYS A 206 6.24 1.19 -16.75
C LYS A 206 5.05 1.64 -17.61
N PRO A 207 4.19 2.57 -17.13
CA PRO A 207 3.06 3.05 -17.91
C PRO A 207 3.49 3.82 -19.16
N SER A 208 2.64 3.92 -20.17
CA SER A 208 2.90 4.76 -21.35
C SER A 208 2.59 6.24 -21.10
N THR A 209 1.49 6.50 -20.40
CA THR A 209 0.97 7.85 -20.19
C THR A 209 0.27 7.95 -18.84
N ILE A 210 0.47 9.06 -18.14
CA ILE A 210 -0.16 9.40 -16.87
C ILE A 210 -0.98 10.67 -17.09
N ILE A 211 -2.29 10.57 -16.89
CA ILE A 211 -3.26 11.64 -17.07
C ILE A 211 -3.72 12.10 -15.68
N LYS A 212 -3.68 13.40 -15.42
CA LYS A 212 -4.13 14.04 -14.19
C LYS A 212 -5.22 15.05 -14.51
N GLY A 213 -6.42 14.85 -13.97
CA GLY A 213 -7.58 15.70 -14.22
C GLY A 213 -7.84 15.98 -15.70
N GLY A 214 -7.67 14.97 -16.56
CA GLY A 214 -7.90 15.07 -18.00
C GLY A 214 -6.73 15.62 -18.84
N MET A 215 -5.61 16.03 -18.23
CA MET A 215 -4.40 16.46 -18.95
C MET A 215 -3.25 15.48 -18.75
N ILE A 216 -2.44 15.25 -19.77
CA ILE A 216 -1.25 14.40 -19.64
C ILE A 216 -0.24 15.11 -18.74
N ALA A 217 0.09 14.49 -17.60
CA ALA A 217 1.09 14.96 -16.65
C ALA A 217 2.47 14.40 -16.98
N ALA A 218 2.57 13.13 -17.37
CA ALA A 218 3.83 12.53 -17.78
C ALA A 218 3.61 11.45 -18.84
N ALA A 219 4.60 11.23 -19.70
CA ALA A 219 4.57 10.18 -20.70
C ALA A 219 5.97 9.64 -20.98
N ALA A 220 6.05 8.38 -21.43
CA ALA A 220 7.26 7.83 -22.01
C ALA A 220 7.44 8.44 -23.42
N MET A 221 8.42 9.33 -23.57
CA MET A 221 8.65 10.07 -24.81
C MET A 221 10.14 10.07 -25.19
N GLY A 222 10.39 9.98 -26.49
CA GLY A 222 11.70 9.96 -27.13
C GLY A 222 12.45 11.29 -27.14
N ASP A 223 13.30 11.46 -28.14
CA ASP A 223 14.01 12.72 -28.41
C ASP A 223 13.03 13.85 -28.83
N PRO A 224 12.96 14.98 -28.10
CA PRO A 224 12.13 16.12 -28.47
C PRO A 224 12.53 16.81 -29.77
N ASN A 225 13.76 16.63 -30.25
CA ASN A 225 14.23 17.20 -31.52
C ASN A 225 14.01 16.26 -32.71
N ALA A 226 13.53 15.04 -32.50
CA ALA A 226 13.23 14.11 -33.57
C ALA A 226 11.96 14.50 -34.34
N SER A 227 11.80 13.97 -35.56
CA SER A 227 10.63 14.24 -36.41
C SER A 227 9.31 13.66 -35.88
N ILE A 228 9.38 12.70 -34.96
CA ILE A 228 8.26 11.99 -34.33
C ILE A 228 8.63 11.65 -32.86
N PRO A 229 7.69 11.34 -31.95
CA PRO A 229 7.97 11.24 -30.51
C PRO A 229 8.55 9.90 -30.03
N THR A 230 8.78 8.93 -30.92
CA THR A 230 9.22 7.55 -30.61
C THR A 230 10.71 7.24 -30.74
N PRO A 231 11.55 8.01 -31.48
CA PRO A 231 12.99 7.78 -31.55
C PRO A 231 13.66 7.92 -30.19
N GLN A 232 14.70 7.11 -29.97
CA GLN A 232 15.41 7.04 -28.70
C GLN A 232 16.15 8.36 -28.37
N PRO A 233 16.40 8.65 -27.07
CA PRO A 233 16.10 7.83 -25.89
C PRO A 233 14.68 8.05 -25.34
N VAL A 234 13.90 6.97 -25.21
CA VAL A 234 12.56 7.00 -24.62
C VAL A 234 12.65 6.85 -23.11
N HIS A 235 12.21 7.87 -22.38
CA HIS A 235 12.10 7.87 -20.92
C HIS A 235 10.94 8.75 -20.46
N TYR A 236 10.61 8.69 -19.17
CA TYR A 236 9.55 9.54 -18.63
C TYR A 236 9.96 11.00 -18.65
N ARG A 237 9.08 11.82 -19.21
CA ARG A 237 9.22 13.26 -19.22
C ARG A 237 7.94 13.88 -18.67
N PRO A 238 8.04 14.96 -17.88
CA PRO A 238 6.87 15.76 -17.55
C PRO A 238 6.28 16.36 -18.83
N MET A 239 4.96 16.43 -18.89
CA MET A 239 4.17 16.93 -20.01
C MET A 239 3.44 18.22 -19.60
N PHE A 240 2.67 18.81 -20.51
CA PHE A 240 2.01 20.11 -20.24
C PHE A 240 1.14 20.15 -18.97
N GLY A 241 0.54 19.02 -18.55
CA GLY A 241 -0.21 18.93 -17.29
C GLY A 241 0.64 19.11 -16.03
N SER A 242 1.97 19.00 -16.12
CA SER A 242 2.90 19.21 -15.01
C SER A 242 3.41 20.65 -14.89
N TYR A 243 2.96 21.58 -15.73
CA TYR A 243 3.50 22.94 -15.77
C TYR A 243 2.42 24.00 -15.67
N ALA A 244 2.76 25.12 -15.03
CA ALA A 244 1.97 26.35 -14.96
C ALA A 244 0.46 26.10 -14.70
N GLY A 245 -0.42 26.56 -15.60
CA GLY A 245 -1.86 26.38 -15.49
C GLY A 245 -2.31 24.92 -15.46
N GLY A 246 -1.53 23.99 -16.04
CA GLY A 246 -1.81 22.56 -16.01
C GLY A 246 -1.81 21.98 -14.59
N LEU A 247 -1.06 22.58 -13.66
CA LEU A 247 -1.05 22.15 -12.26
C LEU A 247 -2.42 22.29 -11.56
N LYS A 248 -3.33 23.09 -12.13
CA LYS A 248 -4.70 23.30 -11.62
C LYS A 248 -5.64 22.11 -11.90
N THR A 249 -5.21 21.11 -12.68
CA THR A 249 -5.97 19.85 -12.85
C THR A 249 -5.80 18.89 -11.67
N ALA A 250 -4.89 19.17 -10.74
CA ALA A 250 -4.72 18.46 -9.49
C ALA A 250 -5.43 19.19 -8.34
N VAL A 251 -5.79 18.44 -7.30
CA VAL A 251 -6.41 18.96 -6.07
C VAL A 251 -5.50 18.76 -4.86
N THR A 252 -5.72 19.57 -3.83
CA THR A 252 -5.17 19.34 -2.49
C THR A 252 -6.31 18.91 -1.58
N PHE A 253 -6.19 17.72 -1.00
CA PHE A 253 -7.17 17.23 -0.03
C PHE A 253 -6.89 17.83 1.36
N VAL A 254 -7.94 18.34 2.01
CA VAL A 254 -7.87 19.01 3.32
C VAL A 254 -9.01 18.55 4.22
N SER A 255 -8.97 18.86 5.52
CA SER A 255 -10.12 18.65 6.40
C SER A 255 -11.24 19.67 6.08
N GLN A 256 -12.48 19.34 6.45
CA GLN A 256 -13.60 20.29 6.32
C GLN A 256 -13.34 21.59 7.07
N ALA A 257 -12.71 21.51 8.25
CA ALA A 257 -12.34 22.69 9.04
C ALA A 257 -11.32 23.58 8.32
N ALA A 258 -10.32 22.99 7.64
CA ALA A 258 -9.34 23.74 6.87
C ALA A 258 -9.97 24.41 5.64
N LEU A 259 -10.91 23.74 4.98
CA LEU A 259 -11.64 24.31 3.83
C LEU A 259 -12.48 25.54 4.24
N SER A 260 -13.02 25.55 5.46
CA SER A 260 -13.80 26.65 6.02
C SER A 260 -12.97 27.74 6.71
N ASN A 261 -11.64 27.60 6.74
CA ASN A 261 -10.76 28.52 7.45
C ASN A 261 -10.37 29.73 6.57
N PRO A 262 -10.70 30.98 6.97
CA PRO A 262 -10.37 32.18 6.20
C PRO A 262 -8.86 32.41 6.03
N ASP A 263 -8.03 31.97 6.98
CA ASP A 263 -6.57 32.10 6.89
C ASP A 263 -6.00 31.19 5.79
N ILE A 264 -6.60 30.01 5.59
CA ILE A 264 -6.24 29.12 4.48
C ILE A 264 -6.67 29.74 3.14
N ALA A 265 -7.84 30.38 3.08
CA ALA A 265 -8.27 31.11 1.89
C ALA A 265 -7.32 32.28 1.56
N ALA A 266 -6.81 32.97 2.58
CA ALA A 266 -5.87 34.09 2.42
C ALA A 266 -4.52 33.68 1.81
N LEU A 267 -4.15 32.39 1.84
CA LEU A 267 -2.93 31.88 1.19
C LEU A 267 -2.99 31.96 -0.35
N GLY A 268 -4.16 32.16 -0.96
CA GLY A 268 -4.30 32.30 -2.41
C GLY A 268 -3.87 31.06 -3.20
N LEU A 269 -4.05 29.86 -2.61
CA LEU A 269 -3.63 28.59 -3.21
C LEU A 269 -4.30 28.39 -4.58
N GLN A 270 -3.48 28.07 -5.58
CA GLN A 270 -3.93 27.95 -6.97
C GLN A 270 -4.50 26.58 -7.32
N LYS A 271 -4.16 25.54 -6.55
CA LYS A 271 -4.78 24.21 -6.69
C LYS A 271 -6.10 24.20 -5.92
N PRO A 272 -7.20 23.68 -6.50
CA PRO A 272 -8.45 23.57 -5.78
C PRO A 272 -8.31 22.70 -4.52
N LEU A 273 -8.92 23.15 -3.44
CA LEU A 273 -9.01 22.40 -2.19
C LEU A 273 -10.27 21.54 -2.20
N VAL A 274 -10.14 20.28 -1.78
CA VAL A 274 -11.26 19.34 -1.65
C VAL A 274 -11.29 18.80 -0.23
N ALA A 275 -12.42 18.95 0.46
CA ALA A 275 -12.57 18.40 1.80
C ALA A 275 -12.68 16.88 1.75
N ILE A 276 -11.93 16.21 2.62
CA ILE A 276 -12.12 14.78 2.89
C ILE A 276 -13.39 14.56 3.72
N SER A 277 -14.01 13.39 3.58
CA SER A 277 -15.23 13.05 4.32
C SER A 277 -15.45 11.54 4.48
N GLY A 278 -16.25 11.15 5.48
CA GLY A 278 -16.71 9.78 5.69
C GLY A 278 -15.69 8.84 6.33
N THR A 279 -14.56 9.37 6.83
CA THR A 279 -13.44 8.56 7.36
C THR A 279 -13.79 7.88 8.68
N ARG A 280 -14.81 8.38 9.41
CA ARG A 280 -15.24 7.81 10.69
C ARG A 280 -16.23 6.65 10.56
N HIS A 281 -16.87 6.53 9.41
CA HIS A 281 -17.93 5.55 9.17
C HIS A 281 -17.44 4.32 8.39
N VAL A 282 -16.40 4.49 7.55
CA VAL A 282 -15.77 3.39 6.83
C VAL A 282 -15.21 2.35 7.81
N LYS A 283 -15.45 1.07 7.50
CA LYS A 283 -15.04 -0.13 8.25
C LYS A 283 -14.42 -1.15 7.30
N LYS A 284 -13.87 -2.23 7.86
CA LYS A 284 -13.24 -3.31 7.08
C LYS A 284 -14.16 -3.91 6.02
N LYS A 285 -15.45 -4.08 6.33
CA LYS A 285 -16.47 -4.58 5.39
C LYS A 285 -16.67 -3.70 4.15
N ASP A 286 -16.31 -2.42 4.23
CA ASP A 286 -16.46 -1.46 3.13
C ASP A 286 -15.26 -1.50 2.18
N MET A 287 -14.19 -2.25 2.52
CA MET A 287 -13.02 -2.43 1.68
C MET A 287 -13.35 -3.36 0.51
N ILE A 288 -13.38 -2.78 -0.69
CA ILE A 288 -13.80 -3.45 -1.92
C ILE A 288 -12.91 -4.68 -2.17
N HIS A 289 -13.56 -5.85 -2.24
CA HIS A 289 -12.96 -7.18 -2.43
C HIS A 289 -11.98 -7.63 -1.32
N ASN A 290 -11.82 -6.86 -0.25
CA ASN A 290 -10.82 -7.08 0.80
C ASN A 290 -11.40 -6.85 2.21
N GLY A 291 -12.56 -7.43 2.48
CA GLY A 291 -13.28 -7.31 3.75
C GLY A 291 -13.22 -8.55 4.63
N TRP A 292 -12.32 -9.50 4.38
CA TRP A 292 -12.19 -10.69 5.23
C TRP A 292 -11.65 -10.30 6.61
N MET A 293 -12.25 -10.87 7.65
CA MET A 293 -11.98 -10.57 9.06
C MET A 293 -11.79 -11.88 9.83
N PRO A 294 -10.69 -12.61 9.57
CA PRO A 294 -10.42 -13.84 10.29
C PRO A 294 -10.05 -13.59 11.74
N THR A 295 -10.26 -14.58 12.59
CA THR A 295 -9.55 -14.66 13.86
C THR A 295 -8.10 -15.01 13.57
N ILE A 296 -7.18 -14.08 13.87
CA ILE A 296 -5.74 -14.27 13.64
C ILE A 296 -5.08 -14.55 14.99
N ASP A 297 -4.39 -15.68 15.06
CA ASP A 297 -3.55 -16.05 16.20
C ASP A 297 -2.08 -16.03 15.78
N VAL A 298 -1.22 -15.53 16.66
CA VAL A 298 0.22 -15.49 16.46
C VAL A 298 0.86 -16.11 17.69
N ASP A 299 1.65 -17.15 17.48
CA ASP A 299 2.40 -17.79 18.54
C ASP A 299 3.56 -16.88 18.97
N PRO A 300 3.69 -16.54 20.27
CA PRO A 300 4.68 -15.55 20.73
C PRO A 300 6.12 -16.06 20.70
N GLU A 301 6.35 -17.37 20.60
CA GLU A 301 7.68 -17.97 20.60
C GLU A 301 8.12 -18.35 19.19
N THR A 302 7.22 -18.92 18.39
CA THR A 302 7.50 -19.44 17.05
C THR A 302 7.08 -18.48 15.93
N TYR A 303 6.33 -17.43 16.25
CA TYR A 303 5.74 -16.45 15.31
C TYR A 303 4.80 -17.06 14.27
N ARG A 304 4.43 -18.34 14.45
CA ARG A 304 3.47 -19.04 13.60
C ARG A 304 2.15 -18.30 13.58
N VAL A 305 1.64 -18.05 12.38
CA VAL A 305 0.38 -17.31 12.18
C VAL A 305 -0.71 -18.27 11.72
N LEU A 306 -1.81 -18.28 12.47
CA LEU A 306 -3.04 -18.97 12.11
C LEU A 306 -4.14 -17.96 11.76
N ALA A 307 -4.97 -18.24 10.76
CA ALA A 307 -6.20 -17.50 10.51
C ALA A 307 -7.39 -18.46 10.42
N ASP A 308 -8.38 -18.32 11.29
CA ASP A 308 -9.50 -19.26 11.45
C ASP A 308 -9.02 -20.72 11.60
N GLY A 309 -7.90 -20.90 12.32
CA GLY A 309 -7.23 -22.20 12.49
C GLY A 309 -6.41 -22.70 11.29
N MET A 310 -6.39 -21.97 10.16
CA MET A 310 -5.56 -22.29 9.00
C MET A 310 -4.13 -21.78 9.19
N ASP A 311 -3.15 -22.66 8.99
CA ASP A 311 -1.73 -22.29 9.02
C ASP A 311 -1.35 -21.46 7.80
N LEU A 312 -0.80 -20.27 8.03
CA LEU A 312 -0.48 -19.30 6.97
C LEU A 312 1.00 -19.31 6.63
N VAL A 313 1.44 -20.40 5.99
CA VAL A 313 2.83 -20.59 5.56
C VAL A 313 2.91 -20.63 4.03
N CYS A 314 3.91 -19.94 3.47
CA CYS A 314 4.28 -20.08 2.07
C CYS A 314 5.79 -19.89 1.86
N GLU A 315 6.34 -20.57 0.86
CA GLU A 315 7.76 -20.48 0.53
C GLU A 315 8.13 -19.12 -0.08
N PRO A 316 9.36 -18.63 0.12
CA PRO A 316 9.85 -17.44 -0.56
C PRO A 316 9.95 -17.66 -2.07
N ALA A 317 9.63 -16.64 -2.86
CA ALA A 317 9.90 -16.67 -4.30
C ALA A 317 11.39 -16.45 -4.59
N THR A 318 11.97 -17.26 -5.48
CA THR A 318 13.37 -17.12 -5.94
C THR A 318 13.51 -16.15 -7.12
N VAL A 319 12.45 -16.00 -7.92
CA VAL A 319 12.35 -15.11 -9.08
C VAL A 319 10.99 -14.46 -9.08
N LEU A 320 10.93 -13.18 -9.47
CA LEU A 320 9.69 -12.45 -9.68
C LEU A 320 9.52 -12.07 -11.16
N PRO A 321 8.27 -12.04 -11.67
CA PRO A 321 7.99 -11.30 -12.90
C PRO A 321 8.23 -9.81 -12.64
N MET A 322 8.14 -8.99 -13.70
CA MET A 322 8.18 -7.53 -13.56
C MET A 322 9.47 -7.05 -12.88
N ALA A 323 10.60 -7.73 -13.10
CA ALA A 323 11.89 -7.42 -12.49
C ALA A 323 12.98 -7.27 -13.58
N GLN A 324 14.02 -8.13 -13.56
CA GLN A 324 15.23 -8.06 -14.41
C GLN A 324 14.98 -7.88 -15.91
N ARG A 325 13.81 -8.29 -16.44
CA ARG A 325 13.45 -8.09 -17.85
C ARG A 325 13.27 -6.62 -18.24
N TYR A 326 12.87 -5.77 -17.29
CA TYR A 326 12.36 -4.42 -17.57
C TYR A 326 13.23 -3.29 -17.07
N PHE A 327 14.09 -3.56 -16.09
CA PHE A 327 14.92 -2.55 -15.44
C PHE A 327 16.37 -2.71 -15.87
N LEU A 328 17.01 -1.56 -16.14
CA LEU A 328 18.44 -1.51 -16.47
C LEU A 328 19.30 -1.78 -15.24
N PHE A 329 18.77 -1.45 -14.05
CA PHE A 329 19.32 -1.67 -12.72
C PHE A 329 18.22 -2.14 -11.79
#